data_AF-A0A433QFW5-F1
#
_entry.id   AF-A0A433QFW5-F1
#
_cell.length_a   1.000
_cell.length_b   1.000
_cell.length_c   1.000
_cell.angle_alpha   90.00
_cell.angle_beta   90.00
_cell.angle_gamma   90.00
#
_symmetry.space_group_name_H-M   'P 1'
#
loop_
_entity.id
_entity.type
_entity.pdbx_description
1 polymer ?
#
loop_
_entity_poly.entity_id
_entity_poly.type
_entity_poly.pdbx_seq_one_letter_code
_entity_poly.pdbx_strand_id
1 'polypeptide(L)'
;MAILDVPWTSATTDASTSTIKTSFSNIPFAVYDSAQPIFNAFTTALTLSTQDNPFYLSGNANAKATTAVGEILLYGLVFDVPTVLPGFKDFGGSVTLSDVKVIGGTPDYVILSMVTHMTNPSTITISVGDVTFGVYVPVGATNVPAGPAYIKGLTLVPGANAVAAEFHLTPKLAGAAGATIAKALLDGYMAGVTADLLIMGNQQSTSVASLQQAFSGISLKTSVTGIQNANLIQGQVFAPAVTSFIDGTGGHVKVTLKNPLDTAFSILDLTAYVLYGQNVSVGTLSTHFTSPFTVGAGQTATTEYLAFNLDPTFLPYLPALIPYLTKAVPMDIVQTAHIKLGDFEGLLSYSQKNIMTSFDLTQLFTAGITDLSQLFSKNSSSSALPSSSIASLSASVSSVL
;
A
#
# COMPACT_ATOMS: atom_id res chain seq x y z
N MET A 1 -20.01 -40.20 1.08
CA MET A 1 -20.71 -39.92 2.34
C MET A 1 -19.67 -39.54 3.39
N ALA A 2 -20.08 -38.76 4.38
CA ALA A 2 -19.27 -38.42 5.53
C ALA A 2 -20.09 -38.79 6.78
N ILE A 3 -19.41 -39.24 7.82
CA ILE A 3 -20.04 -39.70 9.05
C ILE A 3 -19.74 -38.73 10.18
N LEU A 4 -20.77 -38.47 10.95
CA LEU A 4 -20.69 -37.82 12.25
C LEU A 4 -21.03 -38.86 13.31
N ASP A 5 -20.00 -39.43 13.94
CA ASP A 5 -20.18 -40.41 15.02
C ASP A 5 -20.32 -39.68 16.36
N VAL A 6 -21.55 -39.57 16.85
CA VAL A 6 -21.87 -38.80 18.05
C VAL A 6 -21.89 -39.73 19.26
N PRO A 7 -20.99 -39.56 20.25
CA PRO A 7 -21.05 -40.31 21.48
C PRO A 7 -22.34 -39.96 22.24
N TRP A 8 -22.73 -40.81 23.19
CA TRP A 8 -23.91 -40.56 24.02
C TRP A 8 -23.77 -39.22 24.77
N THR A 9 -24.64 -38.27 24.45
CA THR A 9 -24.75 -36.97 25.14
C THR A 9 -26.08 -36.87 25.88
N SER A 10 -26.10 -36.05 26.93
CA SER A 10 -27.33 -35.77 27.67
C SER A 10 -28.34 -35.05 26.78
N ALA A 11 -29.60 -35.47 26.85
CA ALA A 11 -30.71 -34.82 26.15
C ALA A 11 -31.71 -34.25 27.16
N THR A 12 -32.32 -33.12 26.82
CA THR A 12 -33.40 -32.50 27.61
C THR A 12 -34.72 -32.64 26.87
N THR A 13 -35.79 -32.91 27.60
CA THR A 13 -37.15 -32.98 27.05
C THR A 13 -37.94 -31.76 27.48
N ASP A 14 -38.57 -31.09 26.54
CA ASP A 14 -39.57 -30.06 26.81
C ASP A 14 -40.96 -30.65 26.57
N ALA A 15 -41.67 -30.91 27.66
CA ALA A 15 -43.00 -31.52 27.63
C ALA A 15 -44.08 -30.58 27.06
N SER A 16 -43.85 -29.25 27.06
CA SER A 16 -44.80 -28.27 26.54
C SER A 16 -44.77 -28.18 25.01
N THR A 17 -43.60 -28.42 24.43
CA THR A 17 -43.38 -28.43 22.97
C THR A 17 -43.23 -29.82 22.38
N SER A 18 -43.25 -30.86 23.22
CA SER A 18 -42.96 -32.25 22.84
C SER A 18 -41.63 -32.40 22.09
N THR A 19 -40.63 -31.59 22.44
CA THR A 19 -39.32 -31.61 21.78
C THR A 19 -38.26 -32.28 22.66
N ILE A 20 -37.45 -33.13 22.04
CA ILE A 20 -36.20 -33.64 22.62
C ILE A 20 -35.07 -32.82 22.03
N LYS A 21 -34.30 -32.14 22.87
CA LYS A 21 -33.13 -31.37 22.47
C LYS A 21 -31.87 -32.11 22.91
N THR A 22 -30.96 -32.30 21.97
CA THR A 22 -29.60 -32.80 22.21
C THR A 22 -28.62 -31.85 21.56
N SER A 23 -27.39 -31.82 22.08
CA SER A 23 -26.28 -31.09 21.48
C SER A 23 -25.03 -31.94 21.55
N PHE A 24 -24.12 -31.65 20.63
CA PHE A 24 -22.81 -32.26 20.59
C PHE A 24 -21.79 -31.20 20.19
N SER A 25 -20.54 -31.42 20.59
CA SER A 25 -19.45 -30.48 20.36
C SER A 25 -18.17 -31.27 20.08
N ASN A 26 -17.29 -30.68 19.25
CA ASN A 26 -15.97 -31.22 18.92
C ASN A 26 -15.97 -32.65 18.35
N ILE A 27 -16.96 -32.98 17.52
CA ILE A 27 -16.99 -34.24 16.79
C ILE A 27 -16.47 -33.99 15.37
N PRO A 28 -15.38 -34.65 14.96
CA PRO A 28 -14.85 -34.48 13.61
C PRO A 28 -15.82 -35.06 12.58
N PHE A 29 -16.02 -34.32 11.49
CA PHE A 29 -16.75 -34.82 10.34
C PHE A 29 -15.80 -35.70 9.50
N ALA A 30 -15.94 -37.02 9.61
CA ALA A 30 -15.05 -37.97 8.95
C ALA A 30 -15.55 -38.27 7.53
N VAL A 31 -14.78 -37.87 6.52
CA VAL A 31 -15.11 -38.12 5.11
C VAL A 31 -14.44 -39.42 4.67
N TYR A 32 -15.22 -40.35 4.09
CA TYR A 32 -14.65 -41.56 3.51
C TYR A 32 -13.75 -41.24 2.30
N ASP A 33 -12.69 -42.03 2.09
CA ASP A 33 -11.73 -41.81 1.00
C ASP A 33 -12.41 -41.73 -0.38
N SER A 34 -13.35 -42.64 -0.66
CA SER A 34 -14.13 -42.65 -1.91
C SER A 34 -15.06 -41.44 -2.08
N ALA A 35 -15.32 -40.70 -1.00
CA ALA A 35 -16.19 -39.55 -0.97
C ALA A 35 -15.45 -38.21 -0.95
N GLN A 36 -14.11 -38.21 -0.90
CA GLN A 36 -13.32 -36.98 -0.93
C GLN A 36 -13.60 -36.10 -2.16
N PRO A 37 -13.77 -36.63 -3.40
CA PRO A 37 -14.11 -35.79 -4.55
C PRO A 37 -15.43 -35.02 -4.35
N ILE A 38 -16.44 -35.66 -3.76
CA ILE A 38 -17.74 -35.04 -3.48
C ILE A 38 -17.59 -33.98 -2.38
N PHE A 39 -16.78 -34.26 -1.34
CA PHE A 39 -16.51 -33.30 -0.28
C PHE A 39 -15.73 -32.07 -0.78
N ASN A 40 -14.79 -32.26 -1.69
CA ASN A 40 -14.05 -31.16 -2.31
C ASN A 40 -14.98 -30.30 -3.18
N ALA A 41 -15.89 -30.92 -3.93
CA ALA A 41 -16.92 -30.19 -4.66
C ALA A 41 -17.86 -29.42 -3.71
N PHE A 42 -18.28 -30.04 -2.61
CA PHE A 42 -19.10 -29.40 -1.58
C PHE A 42 -18.41 -28.20 -0.94
N THR A 43 -17.15 -28.33 -0.52
CA THR A 43 -16.38 -27.23 0.08
C THR A 43 -16.07 -26.12 -0.93
N THR A 44 -15.87 -26.47 -2.20
CA THR A 44 -15.77 -25.50 -3.30
C THR A 44 -17.07 -24.72 -3.49
N ALA A 45 -18.22 -25.41 -3.54
CA ALA A 45 -19.53 -24.77 -3.61
C ALA A 45 -19.79 -23.91 -2.37
N LEU A 46 -19.40 -24.36 -1.18
CA LEU A 46 -19.53 -23.60 0.05
C LEU A 46 -18.66 -22.32 0.03
N THR A 47 -17.50 -22.37 -0.61
CA THR A 47 -16.59 -21.21 -0.68
C THR A 47 -17.04 -20.20 -1.74
N LEU A 48 -17.35 -20.67 -2.95
CA LEU A 48 -17.53 -19.83 -4.14
C LEU A 48 -18.99 -19.54 -4.51
N SER A 49 -19.94 -20.40 -4.11
CA SER A 49 -21.34 -20.20 -4.48
C SER A 49 -21.89 -18.94 -3.83
N THR A 50 -22.60 -18.14 -4.63
CA THR A 50 -23.36 -16.98 -4.17
C THR A 50 -24.73 -17.37 -3.61
N GLN A 51 -25.18 -18.59 -3.88
CA GLN A 51 -26.43 -19.17 -3.40
C GLN A 51 -26.20 -19.98 -2.14
N ASP A 52 -27.19 -20.02 -1.26
CA ASP A 52 -27.11 -20.85 -0.08
C ASP A 52 -27.25 -22.32 -0.49
N ASN A 53 -26.33 -23.16 0.01
CA ASN A 53 -26.26 -24.55 -0.43
C ASN A 53 -27.13 -25.42 0.49
N PRO A 54 -28.03 -26.25 -0.08
CA PRO A 54 -28.78 -27.22 0.73
C PRO A 54 -27.79 -28.22 1.33
N PHE A 55 -27.92 -28.44 2.63
CA PHE A 55 -27.13 -29.40 3.37
C PHE A 55 -28.10 -30.39 4.01
N TYR A 56 -27.90 -31.67 3.70
CA TYR A 56 -28.75 -32.74 4.22
C TYR A 56 -27.98 -33.47 5.31
N LEU A 57 -28.55 -33.48 6.51
CA LEU A 57 -28.04 -34.29 7.60
C LEU A 57 -29.03 -35.42 7.87
N SER A 58 -28.63 -36.64 7.50
CA SER A 58 -29.42 -37.84 7.75
C SER A 58 -28.62 -38.87 8.54
N GLY A 59 -29.30 -39.62 9.41
CA GLY A 59 -28.65 -40.60 10.26
C GLY A 59 -29.59 -41.25 11.27
N ASN A 60 -28.98 -41.98 12.20
CA ASN A 60 -29.66 -42.57 13.35
C ASN A 60 -29.05 -41.99 14.62
N ALA A 61 -29.89 -41.60 15.57
CA ALA A 61 -29.47 -41.18 16.90
C ALA A 61 -30.03 -42.13 17.96
N ASN A 62 -29.31 -42.29 19.06
CA ASN A 62 -29.86 -42.87 20.27
C ASN A 62 -29.88 -41.77 21.35
N ALA A 63 -30.92 -41.74 22.17
CA ALA A 63 -31.08 -40.73 23.21
C ALA A 63 -31.44 -41.40 24.54
N LYS A 64 -30.84 -40.91 25.63
CA LYS A 64 -31.21 -41.27 27.00
C LYS A 64 -31.94 -40.10 27.63
N ALA A 65 -33.26 -40.22 27.81
CA ALA A 65 -34.09 -39.21 28.43
C ALA A 65 -34.28 -39.51 29.92
N THR A 66 -34.06 -38.52 30.78
CA THR A 66 -34.38 -38.61 32.20
C THR A 66 -35.77 -38.04 32.43
N THR A 67 -36.70 -38.85 32.92
CA THR A 67 -38.08 -38.45 33.17
C THR A 67 -38.44 -38.60 34.65
N ALA A 68 -39.56 -38.03 35.07
CA ALA A 68 -40.07 -38.18 36.44
C ALA A 68 -40.37 -39.66 36.81
N VAL A 69 -40.53 -40.54 35.82
CA VAL A 69 -40.78 -41.97 36.01
C VAL A 69 -39.54 -42.85 35.83
N GLY A 70 -38.37 -42.25 35.60
CA GLY A 70 -37.10 -42.95 35.42
C GLY A 70 -36.40 -42.65 34.09
N GLU A 71 -35.34 -43.40 33.81
CA GLU A 71 -34.56 -43.26 32.57
C GLU A 71 -35.25 -44.01 31.42
N ILE A 72 -35.42 -43.35 30.28
CA ILE A 72 -35.95 -43.92 29.05
C ILE A 72 -34.85 -43.90 27.99
N LEU A 73 -34.55 -45.08 27.43
CA LEU A 73 -33.60 -45.25 26.34
C LEU A 73 -34.37 -45.31 25.02
N LEU A 74 -34.09 -44.36 24.13
CA LEU A 74 -34.63 -44.27 22.78
C LEU A 74 -33.54 -44.70 21.80
N TYR A 75 -33.79 -45.77 21.04
CA TYR A 75 -32.84 -46.31 20.07
C TYR A 75 -33.35 -46.08 18.65
N GLY A 76 -32.42 -45.85 17.72
CA GLY A 76 -32.71 -45.80 16.29
C GLY A 76 -33.62 -44.65 15.87
N LEU A 77 -33.46 -43.48 16.49
CA LEU A 77 -34.14 -42.26 16.05
C LEU A 77 -33.58 -41.86 14.69
N VAL A 78 -34.29 -42.26 13.63
CA VAL A 78 -33.96 -41.83 12.27
C VAL A 78 -34.29 -40.35 12.14
N PHE A 79 -33.34 -39.57 11.63
CA PHE A 79 -33.59 -38.19 11.25
C PHE A 79 -33.08 -37.95 9.83
N ASP A 80 -33.79 -37.09 9.12
CA ASP A 80 -33.40 -36.55 7.82
C ASP A 80 -33.78 -35.08 7.83
N VAL A 81 -32.79 -34.23 8.08
CA VAL A 81 -32.99 -32.81 8.29
C VAL A 81 -32.41 -32.07 7.08
N PRO A 82 -33.27 -31.56 6.18
CA PRO A 82 -32.83 -30.57 5.22
C PRO A 82 -32.51 -29.28 5.98
N THR A 83 -31.30 -28.80 5.82
CA THR A 83 -30.89 -27.49 6.30
C THR A 83 -30.17 -26.74 5.19
N VAL A 84 -29.78 -25.52 5.48
CA VAL A 84 -29.13 -24.62 4.53
C VAL A 84 -27.85 -24.12 5.19
N LEU A 85 -26.72 -24.31 4.52
CA LEU A 85 -25.44 -23.74 4.94
C LEU A 85 -25.14 -22.54 4.04
N PRO A 86 -25.29 -21.30 4.55
CA PRO A 86 -24.88 -20.13 3.80
C PRO A 86 -23.37 -20.21 3.57
N GLY A 87 -22.95 -20.13 2.31
CA GLY A 87 -21.54 -20.19 1.93
C GLY A 87 -20.75 -18.93 2.28
N PHE A 88 -19.46 -18.96 1.97
CA PHE A 88 -18.55 -17.82 2.12
C PHE A 88 -18.72 -16.77 1.02
N LYS A 89 -19.41 -17.09 -0.09
CA LYS A 89 -19.71 -16.17 -1.20
C LYS A 89 -18.46 -15.43 -1.69
N ASP A 90 -17.38 -16.18 -1.91
CA ASP A 90 -16.05 -15.66 -2.25
C ASP A 90 -15.57 -14.59 -1.25
N PHE A 91 -15.84 -14.80 0.04
CA PHE A 91 -15.53 -13.86 1.15
C PHE A 91 -16.08 -12.44 0.92
N GLY A 92 -17.22 -12.32 0.22
CA GLY A 92 -17.83 -11.05 -0.16
C GLY A 92 -17.27 -10.41 -1.43
N GLY A 93 -16.39 -11.11 -2.16
CA GLY A 93 -15.81 -10.70 -3.46
C GLY A 93 -14.85 -9.50 -3.38
N SER A 94 -14.63 -8.96 -2.18
CA SER A 94 -13.73 -7.83 -1.96
C SER A 94 -13.19 -7.81 -0.54
N VAL A 95 -12.02 -7.21 -0.39
CA VAL A 95 -11.37 -6.98 0.91
C VAL A 95 -10.87 -5.56 0.97
N THR A 96 -10.83 -4.98 2.16
CA THR A 96 -10.26 -3.64 2.37
C THR A 96 -8.95 -3.72 3.14
N LEU A 97 -8.03 -2.83 2.81
CA LEU A 97 -6.70 -2.79 3.42
C LEU A 97 -6.60 -1.57 4.33
N SER A 98 -5.85 -1.73 5.41
CA SER A 98 -5.51 -0.65 6.35
C SER A 98 -4.10 -0.85 6.90
N ASP A 99 -3.53 0.23 7.44
CA ASP A 99 -2.18 0.23 8.03
C ASP A 99 -1.10 -0.32 7.10
N VAL A 100 -1.16 0.06 5.81
CA VAL A 100 -0.21 -0.40 4.79
C VAL A 100 1.13 0.29 5.01
N LYS A 101 2.14 -0.50 5.34
CA LYS A 101 3.48 -0.05 5.70
C LYS A 101 4.53 -0.80 4.91
N VAL A 102 5.52 -0.08 4.40
CA VAL A 102 6.72 -0.67 3.81
C VAL A 102 7.72 -0.95 4.94
N ILE A 103 7.97 -2.23 5.21
CA ILE A 103 8.76 -2.67 6.37
C ILE A 103 10.17 -3.17 5.99
N GLY A 104 10.44 -3.41 4.71
CA GLY A 104 11.77 -3.79 4.25
C GLY A 104 11.82 -4.14 2.77
N GLY A 105 12.97 -4.61 2.32
CA GLY A 105 13.18 -5.07 0.96
C GLY A 105 14.35 -6.05 0.87
N THR A 106 14.18 -7.04 -0.01
CA THR A 106 15.19 -8.03 -0.40
C THR A 106 15.67 -7.72 -1.82
N PRO A 107 16.72 -8.37 -2.35
CA PRO A 107 17.16 -8.15 -3.73
C PRO A 107 16.09 -8.42 -4.80
N ASP A 108 15.02 -9.12 -4.44
CA ASP A 108 13.98 -9.58 -5.37
C ASP A 108 12.61 -8.93 -5.15
N TYR A 109 12.30 -8.49 -3.93
CA TYR A 109 10.99 -7.93 -3.60
C TYR A 109 11.01 -6.89 -2.47
N VAL A 110 10.01 -6.01 -2.48
CA VAL A 110 9.71 -5.09 -1.38
C VAL A 110 8.64 -5.70 -0.49
N ILE A 111 8.81 -5.59 0.83
CA ILE A 111 7.92 -6.18 1.83
C ILE A 111 6.97 -5.11 2.37
N LEU A 112 5.67 -5.33 2.17
CA LEU A 112 4.60 -4.49 2.69
C LEU A 112 3.82 -5.27 3.75
N SER A 113 3.71 -4.72 4.96
CA SER A 113 2.82 -5.21 6.00
C SER A 113 1.50 -4.46 5.95
N MET A 114 0.38 -5.14 6.15
CA MET A 114 -0.95 -4.53 6.17
C MET A 114 -1.93 -5.33 7.02
N VAL A 115 -3.02 -4.68 7.40
CA VAL A 115 -4.19 -5.34 7.98
C VAL A 115 -5.28 -5.44 6.93
N THR A 116 -5.64 -6.67 6.58
CA THR A 116 -6.69 -6.99 5.63
C THR A 116 -8.00 -7.25 6.38
N HIS A 117 -9.05 -6.52 6.00
CA HIS A 117 -10.39 -6.72 6.52
C HIS A 117 -11.18 -7.59 5.55
N MET A 118 -11.61 -8.75 6.05
CA MET A 118 -12.37 -9.75 5.30
C MET A 118 -13.72 -9.97 5.99
N THR A 119 -14.78 -10.13 5.21
CA THR A 119 -16.09 -10.47 5.75
C THR A 119 -16.42 -11.92 5.45
N ASN A 120 -16.76 -12.68 6.49
CA ASN A 120 -17.33 -14.00 6.36
C ASN A 120 -18.87 -13.89 6.45
N PRO A 121 -19.60 -13.98 5.32
CA PRO A 121 -21.06 -13.95 5.33
C PRO A 121 -21.70 -15.27 5.78
N SER A 122 -20.90 -16.33 6.00
CA SER A 122 -21.37 -17.63 6.47
C SER A 122 -21.64 -17.63 7.97
N THR A 123 -22.40 -18.63 8.42
CA THR A 123 -22.54 -19.00 9.84
C THR A 123 -21.44 -19.95 10.31
N ILE A 124 -20.54 -20.37 9.41
CA ILE A 124 -19.47 -21.34 9.65
C ILE A 124 -18.15 -20.61 9.83
N THR A 125 -17.35 -21.04 10.82
CA THR A 125 -15.95 -20.61 10.95
C THR A 125 -15.07 -21.49 10.07
N ILE A 126 -14.17 -20.89 9.29
CA ILE A 126 -13.16 -21.62 8.51
C ILE A 126 -11.77 -21.31 9.05
N SER A 127 -10.96 -22.35 9.24
CA SER A 127 -9.55 -22.25 9.61
C SER A 127 -8.74 -23.06 8.61
N VAL A 128 -7.83 -22.39 7.90
CA VAL A 128 -7.07 -22.98 6.78
C VAL A 128 -5.56 -22.94 6.97
N GLY A 129 -5.10 -22.47 8.13
CA GLY A 129 -3.67 -22.32 8.41
C GLY A 129 -3.05 -21.22 7.58
N ASP A 130 -1.80 -21.41 7.18
CA ASP A 130 -1.07 -20.42 6.38
C ASP A 130 -1.55 -20.45 4.93
N VAL A 131 -1.81 -19.27 4.37
CA VAL A 131 -2.28 -19.12 3.00
C VAL A 131 -1.45 -18.14 2.21
N THR A 132 -1.37 -18.39 0.90
CA THR A 132 -0.67 -17.54 -0.06
C THR A 132 -1.57 -17.23 -1.25
N PHE A 133 -1.73 -15.95 -1.59
CA PHE A 133 -2.51 -15.51 -2.74
C PHE A 133 -1.61 -14.79 -3.75
N GLY A 134 -1.97 -14.86 -5.04
CA GLY A 134 -1.34 -14.03 -6.06
C GLY A 134 -2.00 -12.66 -6.11
N VAL A 135 -1.21 -11.59 -6.11
CA VAL A 135 -1.68 -10.21 -6.29
C VAL A 135 -1.37 -9.76 -7.70
N TYR A 136 -2.37 -9.14 -8.32
CA TYR A 136 -2.33 -8.66 -9.70
C TYR A 136 -2.79 -7.21 -9.76
N VAL A 137 -2.23 -6.45 -10.70
CA VAL A 137 -2.72 -5.12 -11.05
C VAL A 137 -3.52 -5.21 -12.35
N PRO A 138 -4.79 -4.79 -12.36
CA PRO A 138 -5.58 -4.73 -13.58
C PRO A 138 -5.07 -3.59 -14.47
N VAL A 139 -4.65 -3.93 -15.69
CA VAL A 139 -4.19 -2.99 -16.72
C VAL A 139 -5.01 -3.22 -17.98
N GLY A 140 -6.02 -2.39 -18.18
CA GLY A 140 -6.99 -2.55 -19.27
C GLY A 140 -7.74 -3.88 -19.16
N ALA A 141 -7.58 -4.74 -20.16
CA ALA A 141 -8.18 -6.09 -20.19
C ALA A 141 -7.25 -7.20 -19.66
N THR A 142 -6.07 -6.84 -19.13
CA THR A 142 -5.06 -7.80 -18.68
C THR A 142 -4.75 -7.63 -17.19
N ASN A 143 -4.33 -8.72 -16.54
CA ASN A 143 -3.91 -8.72 -15.14
C ASN A 143 -2.41 -8.96 -15.08
N VAL A 144 -1.64 -7.98 -14.62
CA VAL A 144 -0.18 -8.09 -14.50
C VAL A 144 0.16 -8.57 -13.08
N PRO A 145 0.91 -9.67 -12.91
CA PRO A 145 1.25 -10.16 -11.58
C PRO A 145 2.23 -9.19 -10.89
N ALA A 146 1.89 -8.82 -9.65
CA ALA A 146 2.67 -7.91 -8.80
C ALA A 146 3.45 -8.65 -7.71
N GLY A 147 3.01 -9.85 -7.31
CA GLY A 147 3.70 -10.69 -6.32
C GLY A 147 2.75 -11.47 -5.43
N PRO A 148 3.28 -12.31 -4.53
CA PRO A 148 2.47 -13.06 -3.57
C PRO A 148 2.11 -12.24 -2.33
N ALA A 149 0.94 -12.51 -1.76
CA ALA A 149 0.51 -12.05 -0.44
C ALA A 149 0.35 -13.25 0.50
N TYR A 150 0.84 -13.12 1.73
CA TYR A 150 0.90 -14.16 2.75
C TYR A 150 0.03 -13.78 3.94
N ILE A 151 -0.73 -14.74 4.45
CA ILE A 151 -1.47 -14.62 5.71
C ILE A 151 -1.16 -15.85 6.54
N LYS A 152 -0.68 -15.64 7.77
CA LYS A 152 -0.37 -16.73 8.70
C LYS A 152 -1.60 -17.09 9.52
N GLY A 153 -1.90 -18.38 9.63
CA GLY A 153 -2.97 -18.90 10.48
C GLY A 153 -4.36 -18.31 10.18
N LEU A 154 -4.76 -18.22 8.91
CA LEU A 154 -6.04 -17.67 8.51
C LEU A 154 -7.21 -18.44 9.13
N THR A 155 -7.91 -17.75 10.03
CA THR A 155 -9.19 -18.17 10.61
C THR A 155 -10.20 -17.05 10.40
N LEU A 156 -11.35 -17.39 9.82
CA LEU A 156 -12.44 -16.44 9.58
C LEU A 156 -13.69 -16.89 10.35
N VAL A 157 -14.06 -16.14 11.37
CA VAL A 157 -15.32 -16.31 12.11
C VAL A 157 -16.46 -15.59 11.39
N PRO A 158 -17.74 -15.96 11.61
CA PRO A 158 -18.87 -15.22 11.04
C PRO A 158 -18.80 -13.71 11.30
N GLY A 159 -19.01 -12.92 10.26
CA GLY A 159 -18.94 -11.46 10.30
C GLY A 159 -17.57 -10.89 9.89
N ALA A 160 -17.21 -9.74 10.45
CA ALA A 160 -16.00 -9.01 10.09
C ALA A 160 -14.76 -9.60 10.78
N ASN A 161 -13.68 -9.77 10.02
CA ASN A 161 -12.39 -10.27 10.47
C ASN A 161 -11.29 -9.31 10.04
N ALA A 162 -10.35 -9.02 10.95
CA ALA A 162 -9.13 -8.28 10.64
C ALA A 162 -7.94 -9.23 10.76
N VAL A 163 -7.24 -9.45 9.65
CA VAL A 163 -6.11 -10.39 9.58
C VAL A 163 -4.86 -9.67 9.11
N ALA A 164 -3.73 -9.95 9.75
CA ALA A 164 -2.45 -9.41 9.31
C ALA A 164 -2.00 -10.12 8.03
N ALA A 165 -1.56 -9.35 7.04
CA ALA A 165 -1.09 -9.85 5.76
C ALA A 165 0.25 -9.20 5.40
N GLU A 166 1.08 -9.94 4.68
CA GLU A 166 2.36 -9.49 4.16
C GLU A 166 2.38 -9.65 2.64
N PHE A 167 2.58 -8.55 1.92
CA PHE A 167 2.65 -8.54 0.46
C PHE A 167 4.09 -8.35 0.00
N HIS A 168 4.56 -9.24 -0.88
CA HIS A 168 5.90 -9.19 -1.47
C HIS A 168 5.79 -8.65 -2.89
N LEU A 169 5.93 -7.33 -3.03
CA LEU A 169 5.95 -6.69 -4.34
C LEU A 169 7.22 -7.12 -5.09
N THR A 170 7.07 -7.89 -6.16
CA THR A 170 8.16 -8.58 -6.87
C THR A 170 8.29 -8.03 -8.30
N PRO A 171 9.13 -7.00 -8.55
CA PRO A 171 9.21 -6.34 -9.85
C PRO A 171 9.62 -7.27 -11.00
N LYS A 172 10.48 -8.25 -10.71
CA LYS A 172 11.02 -9.17 -11.74
C LYS A 172 10.02 -10.23 -12.20
N LEU A 173 8.88 -10.38 -11.52
CA LEU A 173 7.94 -11.48 -11.72
C LEU A 173 7.32 -11.52 -13.13
N ALA A 174 7.07 -10.35 -13.73
CA ALA A 174 6.45 -10.21 -15.05
C ALA A 174 7.37 -9.52 -16.07
N GLY A 175 8.69 -9.65 -15.90
CA GLY A 175 9.67 -8.95 -16.73
C GLY A 175 9.48 -7.43 -16.71
N ALA A 176 9.56 -6.78 -17.87
CA ALA A 176 9.44 -5.32 -17.98
C ALA A 176 8.07 -4.77 -17.50
N ALA A 177 6.99 -5.52 -17.72
CA ALA A 177 5.66 -5.12 -17.27
C ALA A 177 5.56 -5.15 -15.74
N GLY A 178 6.12 -6.18 -15.09
CA GLY A 178 6.18 -6.28 -13.63
C GLY A 178 7.01 -5.16 -13.02
N ALA A 179 8.14 -4.82 -13.63
CA ALA A 179 8.99 -3.73 -13.17
C ALA A 179 8.29 -2.37 -13.25
N THR A 180 7.57 -2.13 -14.35
CA THR A 180 6.79 -0.90 -14.55
C THR A 180 5.66 -0.79 -13.52
N ILE A 181 4.95 -1.88 -13.26
CA ILE A 181 3.86 -1.91 -12.28
C ILE A 181 4.37 -1.74 -10.86
N ALA A 182 5.45 -2.42 -10.49
CA ALA A 182 6.04 -2.25 -9.17
C ALA A 182 6.50 -0.82 -8.94
N LYS A 183 7.15 -0.20 -9.94
CA LYS A 183 7.51 1.21 -9.89
C LYS A 183 6.27 2.10 -9.73
N ALA A 184 5.23 1.90 -10.53
CA ALA A 184 4.00 2.68 -10.45
C ALA A 184 3.31 2.55 -9.08
N LEU A 185 3.30 1.35 -8.49
CA LEU A 185 2.76 1.12 -7.15
C LEU A 185 3.58 1.83 -6.07
N LEU A 186 4.92 1.77 -6.14
CA LEU A 186 5.81 2.46 -5.20
C LEU A 186 5.70 3.99 -5.30
N ASP A 187 5.73 4.52 -6.53
CA ASP A 187 5.56 5.95 -6.81
C ASP A 187 4.17 6.43 -6.33
N GLY A 188 3.12 5.69 -6.67
CA GLY A 188 1.75 5.97 -6.24
C GLY A 188 1.59 5.90 -4.72
N TYR A 189 2.24 4.92 -4.08
CA TYR A 189 2.24 4.78 -2.63
C TYR A 189 2.88 6.00 -1.94
N MET A 190 3.98 6.54 -2.48
CA MET A 190 4.60 7.78 -1.97
C MET A 190 3.80 9.04 -2.29
N ALA A 191 3.07 9.03 -3.41
CA ALA A 191 2.23 10.15 -3.84
C ALA A 191 0.84 10.18 -3.18
N GLY A 192 0.51 9.20 -2.33
CA GLY A 192 -0.82 9.10 -1.71
C GLY A 192 -1.92 8.67 -2.69
N VAL A 193 -1.55 8.09 -3.83
CA VAL A 193 -2.48 7.63 -4.87
C VAL A 193 -3.04 6.26 -4.48
N THR A 194 -4.32 6.03 -4.77
CA THR A 194 -4.96 4.72 -4.61
C THR A 194 -4.77 3.89 -5.89
N ALA A 195 -4.31 2.65 -5.73
CA ALA A 195 -4.20 1.68 -6.80
C ALA A 195 -5.13 0.50 -6.56
N ASP A 196 -5.83 0.08 -7.61
CA ASP A 196 -6.68 -1.11 -7.57
C ASP A 196 -5.84 -2.37 -7.74
N LEU A 197 -6.16 -3.41 -6.96
CA LEU A 197 -5.50 -4.70 -6.97
C LEU A 197 -6.54 -5.82 -7.06
N LEU A 198 -6.12 -6.94 -7.65
CA LEU A 198 -6.88 -8.17 -7.71
C LEU A 198 -6.10 -9.26 -6.99
N ILE A 199 -6.73 -9.91 -6.02
CA ILE A 199 -6.18 -11.03 -5.29
C ILE A 199 -6.81 -12.31 -5.85
N MET A 200 -5.97 -13.22 -6.34
CA MET A 200 -6.41 -14.49 -6.91
C MET A 200 -5.77 -15.65 -6.15
N GLY A 201 -6.58 -16.66 -5.83
CA GLY A 201 -6.06 -17.92 -5.29
C GLY A 201 -5.67 -18.92 -6.38
N ASN A 202 -4.92 -19.93 -5.99
CA ASN A 202 -4.55 -21.08 -6.81
C ASN A 202 -4.58 -22.37 -5.96
N GLN A 203 -4.27 -23.51 -6.56
CA GLN A 203 -4.28 -24.79 -5.82
C GLN A 203 -3.23 -24.87 -4.72
N GLN A 204 -2.17 -24.06 -4.78
CA GLN A 204 -1.12 -23.96 -3.76
C GLN A 204 -1.43 -22.91 -2.69
N SER A 205 -2.57 -22.21 -2.77
CA SER A 205 -2.93 -21.16 -1.82
C SER A 205 -3.19 -21.66 -0.40
N THR A 206 -3.47 -22.95 -0.22
CA THR A 206 -3.63 -23.58 1.10
C THR A 206 -3.05 -24.98 1.09
N SER A 207 -2.54 -25.43 2.25
CA SER A 207 -2.11 -26.81 2.46
C SER A 207 -3.28 -27.77 2.71
N VAL A 208 -4.50 -27.26 2.90
CA VAL A 208 -5.69 -28.10 3.16
C VAL A 208 -6.19 -28.68 1.84
N ALA A 209 -5.91 -29.96 1.60
CA ALA A 209 -6.19 -30.67 0.35
C ALA A 209 -7.64 -30.48 -0.15
N SER A 210 -8.62 -30.55 0.75
CA SER A 210 -10.03 -30.40 0.36
C SER A 210 -10.40 -29.00 -0.12
N LEU A 211 -9.63 -27.99 0.27
CA LEU A 211 -9.89 -26.58 -0.04
C LEU A 211 -9.05 -26.05 -1.20
N GLN A 212 -8.10 -26.81 -1.73
CA GLN A 212 -7.25 -26.36 -2.84
C GLN A 212 -8.06 -25.95 -4.07
N GLN A 213 -9.08 -26.75 -4.42
CA GLN A 213 -9.98 -26.43 -5.52
C GLN A 213 -10.81 -25.18 -5.21
N ALA A 214 -11.32 -25.05 -3.98
CA ALA A 214 -12.08 -23.90 -3.54
C ALA A 214 -11.26 -22.60 -3.63
N PHE A 215 -10.01 -22.65 -3.13
CA PHE A 215 -9.12 -21.50 -3.12
C PHE A 215 -8.66 -21.11 -4.51
N SER A 216 -8.55 -22.06 -5.45
CA SER A 216 -8.21 -21.76 -6.85
C SER A 216 -9.23 -20.88 -7.57
N GLY A 217 -10.48 -20.83 -7.08
CA GLY A 217 -11.53 -19.99 -7.65
C GLY A 217 -11.68 -18.63 -6.97
N ILE A 218 -10.91 -18.34 -5.91
CA ILE A 218 -11.03 -17.09 -5.16
C ILE A 218 -10.54 -15.93 -6.03
N SER A 219 -11.34 -14.86 -6.08
CA SER A 219 -11.02 -13.64 -6.83
C SER A 219 -11.54 -12.39 -6.12
N LEU A 220 -10.70 -11.83 -5.24
CA LEU A 220 -11.07 -10.70 -4.38
C LEU A 220 -10.57 -9.38 -4.97
N LYS A 221 -11.46 -8.40 -5.08
CA LYS A 221 -11.07 -7.02 -5.41
C LYS A 221 -10.58 -6.29 -4.17
N THR A 222 -9.53 -5.50 -4.31
CA THR A 222 -9.08 -4.61 -3.25
C THR A 222 -8.43 -3.36 -3.82
N SER A 223 -8.15 -2.39 -2.96
CA SER A 223 -7.38 -1.22 -3.33
C SER A 223 -6.39 -0.87 -2.22
N VAL A 224 -5.22 -0.41 -2.63
CA VAL A 224 -4.17 0.06 -1.73
C VAL A 224 -4.06 1.57 -1.86
N THR A 225 -4.22 2.28 -0.75
CA THR A 225 -4.04 3.73 -0.71
C THR A 225 -2.64 4.06 -0.21
N GLY A 226 -1.93 4.92 -0.95
CA GLY A 226 -0.63 5.43 -0.57
C GLY A 226 -0.61 6.23 0.73
N ILE A 227 0.60 6.51 1.22
CA ILE A 227 0.83 7.37 2.38
C ILE A 227 0.32 8.77 2.07
N GLN A 228 -0.71 9.18 2.80
CA GLN A 228 -1.21 10.54 2.74
C GLN A 228 -0.21 11.48 3.40
N ASN A 229 0.15 12.57 2.70
CA ASN A 229 1.09 13.58 3.19
C ASN A 229 2.47 13.02 3.56
N ALA A 230 3.04 12.17 2.70
CA ALA A 230 4.39 11.62 2.89
C ALA A 230 5.43 12.71 3.26
N ASN A 231 5.26 13.94 2.76
CA ASN A 231 6.07 15.12 3.09
C ASN A 231 7.56 14.79 3.23
N LEU A 232 8.06 14.06 2.23
CA LEU A 232 9.41 13.51 2.22
C LEU A 232 10.43 14.64 2.34
N ILE A 233 10.16 15.78 1.69
CA ILE A 233 10.99 16.97 1.72
C ILE A 233 10.42 17.93 2.76
N GLN A 234 11.15 18.14 3.86
CA GLN A 234 10.74 19.04 4.94
C GLN A 234 11.16 20.49 4.70
N GLY A 235 12.23 20.69 3.93
CA GLY A 235 12.73 22.01 3.60
C GLY A 235 14.04 21.94 2.85
N GLN A 236 14.37 23.06 2.20
CA GLN A 236 15.62 23.20 1.47
C GLN A 236 16.26 24.57 1.73
N VAL A 237 17.58 24.58 1.72
CA VAL A 237 18.41 25.77 1.87
C VAL A 237 19.27 25.87 0.62
N PHE A 238 19.02 26.90 -0.18
CA PHE A 238 19.82 27.22 -1.35
C PHE A 238 20.94 28.20 -0.97
N ALA A 239 22.19 27.84 -1.27
CA ALA A 239 23.37 28.66 -1.04
C ALA A 239 24.06 28.94 -2.39
N PRO A 240 24.03 30.17 -2.90
CA PRO A 240 24.75 30.54 -4.11
C PRO A 240 26.27 30.61 -3.88
N ALA A 241 27.07 30.03 -4.78
CA ALA A 241 28.52 30.22 -4.78
C ALA A 241 28.91 31.51 -5.50
N VAL A 242 29.69 32.34 -4.81
CA VAL A 242 30.07 33.69 -5.23
C VAL A 242 30.71 33.74 -6.63
N THR A 243 31.51 32.73 -7.00
CA THR A 243 32.32 32.74 -8.22
C THR A 243 31.60 32.24 -9.47
N SER A 244 30.54 31.44 -9.30
CA SER A 244 29.90 30.69 -10.40
C SER A 244 28.37 30.87 -10.45
N PHE A 245 27.82 31.68 -9.54
CA PHE A 245 26.42 32.08 -9.56
C PHE A 245 26.06 32.93 -10.80
N ILE A 246 27.01 33.74 -11.30
CA ILE A 246 26.81 34.59 -12.48
C ILE A 246 26.74 33.74 -13.77
N ASP A 247 27.45 32.61 -13.80
CA ASP A 247 27.49 31.69 -14.95
C ASP A 247 26.44 30.57 -14.86
N GLY A 248 25.53 30.61 -13.87
CA GLY A 248 24.47 29.61 -13.68
C GLY A 248 24.94 28.23 -13.17
N THR A 249 26.23 28.04 -12.91
CA THR A 249 26.85 26.73 -12.63
C THR A 249 27.33 26.55 -11.19
N GLY A 250 27.06 27.52 -10.30
CA GLY A 250 27.62 27.59 -8.96
C GLY A 250 26.64 27.50 -7.80
N GLY A 251 25.46 26.89 -7.94
CA GLY A 251 24.56 26.73 -6.80
C GLY A 251 24.99 25.57 -5.89
N HIS A 252 24.75 25.71 -4.60
CA HIS A 252 24.72 24.59 -3.67
C HIS A 252 23.34 24.52 -3.01
N VAL A 253 22.80 23.32 -2.80
CA VAL A 253 21.54 23.13 -2.08
C VAL A 253 21.71 22.10 -0.99
N LYS A 254 21.12 22.39 0.16
CA LYS A 254 21.02 21.48 1.29
C LYS A 254 19.56 21.07 1.45
N VAL A 255 19.28 19.77 1.42
CA VAL A 255 17.90 19.26 1.47
C VAL A 255 17.70 18.47 2.76
N THR A 256 16.60 18.77 3.48
CA THR A 256 16.20 18.02 4.67
C THR A 256 15.08 17.06 4.30
N LEU A 257 15.35 15.76 4.45
CA LEU A 257 14.42 14.69 4.14
C LEU A 257 13.91 14.05 5.42
N LYS A 258 12.61 13.78 5.50
CA LYS A 258 11.98 12.97 6.55
C LYS A 258 11.48 11.68 5.95
N ASN A 259 11.94 10.55 6.46
CA ASN A 259 11.51 9.24 6.01
C ASN A 259 10.09 8.93 6.54
N PRO A 260 9.07 8.77 5.67
CA PRO A 260 7.72 8.38 6.08
C PRO A 260 7.54 6.86 6.22
N LEU A 261 8.57 6.06 5.90
CA LEU A 261 8.53 4.60 5.91
C LEU A 261 8.94 4.03 7.27
N ASP A 262 8.48 2.81 7.53
CA ASP A 262 8.84 2.00 8.70
C ASP A 262 10.17 1.23 8.50
N THR A 263 10.89 1.54 7.42
CA THR A 263 12.19 0.97 7.11
C THR A 263 13.15 2.05 6.62
N ALA A 264 14.45 1.84 6.83
CA ALA A 264 15.46 2.77 6.35
C ALA A 264 15.59 2.69 4.83
N PHE A 265 15.75 3.84 4.18
CA PHE A 265 16.10 3.90 2.76
C PHE A 265 17.40 4.67 2.58
N SER A 266 18.13 4.34 1.53
CA SER A 266 19.33 5.05 1.10
C SER A 266 19.18 5.55 -0.33
N ILE A 267 19.72 6.72 -0.62
CA ILE A 267 19.75 7.29 -1.97
C ILE A 267 21.15 7.10 -2.55
N LEU A 268 21.25 6.50 -3.74
CA LEU A 268 22.49 6.33 -4.49
C LEU A 268 22.65 7.41 -5.54
N ASP A 269 21.59 7.64 -6.31
CA ASP A 269 21.54 8.65 -7.36
C ASP A 269 20.31 9.52 -7.15
N LEU A 270 20.47 10.82 -7.32
CA LEU A 270 19.37 11.78 -7.22
C LEU A 270 19.40 12.72 -8.42
N THR A 271 18.30 12.76 -9.15
CA THR A 271 18.02 13.79 -10.14
C THR A 271 16.78 14.55 -9.73
N ALA A 272 16.87 15.86 -9.54
CA ALA A 272 15.75 16.70 -9.17
C ALA A 272 15.64 17.95 -10.06
N TYR A 273 14.41 18.36 -10.31
CA TYR A 273 14.02 19.55 -11.03
C TYR A 273 13.22 20.43 -10.07
N VAL A 274 13.63 21.69 -9.95
CA VAL A 274 12.98 22.66 -9.07
C VAL A 274 12.24 23.66 -9.94
N LEU A 275 10.97 23.90 -9.62
CA LEU A 275 10.07 24.77 -10.36
C LEU A 275 9.54 25.87 -9.42
N TYR A 276 9.41 27.09 -9.95
CA TYR A 276 8.84 28.24 -9.26
C TYR A 276 7.65 28.80 -10.03
N GLY A 277 6.49 28.89 -9.38
CA GLY A 277 5.24 29.13 -10.10
C GLY A 277 4.97 28.01 -11.11
N GLN A 278 3.78 27.99 -11.72
CA GLN A 278 3.32 26.80 -12.46
C GLN A 278 4.25 26.31 -13.59
N ASN A 279 5.22 27.12 -14.07
CA ASN A 279 6.05 26.79 -15.23
C ASN A 279 7.50 27.35 -15.25
N VAL A 280 8.04 28.01 -14.20
CA VAL A 280 9.42 28.55 -14.28
C VAL A 280 10.43 27.55 -13.73
N SER A 281 11.32 27.06 -14.58
CA SER A 281 12.44 26.21 -14.16
C SER A 281 13.43 27.04 -13.35
N VAL A 282 13.67 26.65 -12.09
CA VAL A 282 14.67 27.27 -11.20
C VAL A 282 16.05 26.68 -11.49
N GLY A 283 16.09 25.38 -11.73
CA GLY A 283 17.32 24.65 -11.97
C GLY A 283 17.19 23.15 -11.77
N THR A 284 18.33 22.50 -11.89
CA THR A 284 18.46 21.04 -11.84
C THR A 284 19.54 20.62 -10.86
N LEU A 285 19.27 19.51 -10.20
CA LEU A 285 20.19 18.80 -9.34
C LEU A 285 20.46 17.44 -9.97
N SER A 286 21.73 17.07 -10.13
CA SER A 286 22.11 15.69 -10.42
C SER A 286 23.31 15.34 -9.56
N THR A 287 23.17 14.34 -8.72
CA THR A 287 24.24 13.92 -7.81
C THR A 287 24.27 12.41 -7.67
N HIS A 288 25.48 11.86 -7.75
CA HIS A 288 25.79 10.49 -7.38
C HIS A 288 26.48 10.47 -6.02
N PHE A 289 25.96 9.69 -5.08
CA PHE A 289 26.47 9.59 -3.72
C PHE A 289 27.51 8.47 -3.63
N THR A 290 28.78 8.82 -3.43
CA THR A 290 29.86 7.82 -3.23
C THR A 290 29.66 7.01 -1.95
N SER A 291 29.11 7.63 -0.91
CA SER A 291 28.54 6.96 0.26
C SER A 291 27.03 7.17 0.23
N PRO A 292 26.20 6.12 0.17
CA PRO A 292 24.75 6.26 0.08
C PRO A 292 24.19 7.16 1.18
N PHE A 293 23.30 8.08 0.82
CA PHE A 293 22.64 8.95 1.79
C PHE A 293 21.49 8.20 2.45
N THR A 294 21.70 7.71 3.68
CA THR A 294 20.72 6.89 4.41
C THR A 294 19.87 7.73 5.36
N VAL A 295 18.55 7.50 5.33
CA VAL A 295 17.60 8.06 6.29
C VAL A 295 16.93 6.91 7.05
N GLY A 296 17.10 6.89 8.37
CA GLY A 296 16.49 5.87 9.23
C GLY A 296 14.96 5.90 9.20
N ALA A 297 14.31 4.80 9.60
CA ALA A 297 12.84 4.70 9.66
C ALA A 297 12.24 5.81 10.53
N GLY A 298 11.28 6.56 9.99
CA GLY A 298 10.66 7.70 10.69
C GLY A 298 11.59 8.89 11.02
N GLN A 299 12.88 8.82 10.68
CA GLN A 299 13.87 9.84 11.04
C GLN A 299 13.94 10.97 10.01
N THR A 300 14.56 12.07 10.41
CA THR A 300 14.91 13.17 9.52
C THR A 300 16.42 13.24 9.37
N ALA A 301 16.89 13.41 8.14
CA ALA A 301 18.30 13.61 7.83
C ALA A 301 18.44 14.77 6.85
N THR A 302 19.55 15.50 6.97
CA THR A 302 19.87 16.59 6.06
C THR A 302 21.11 16.24 5.27
N THR A 303 21.07 16.46 3.97
CA THR A 303 22.20 16.19 3.07
C THR A 303 23.37 17.15 3.37
N GLU A 304 24.54 16.81 2.85
CA GLU A 304 25.59 17.80 2.62
C GLU A 304 25.16 18.77 1.50
N TYR A 305 25.98 19.80 1.26
CA TYR A 305 25.74 20.73 0.15
C TYR A 305 25.91 20.00 -1.18
N LEU A 306 24.81 19.85 -1.91
CA LEU A 306 24.77 19.23 -3.23
C LEU A 306 24.93 20.30 -4.31
N ALA A 307 25.66 19.98 -5.38
CA ALA A 307 25.82 20.90 -6.51
C ALA A 307 24.48 21.09 -7.24
N PHE A 308 24.08 22.34 -7.40
CA PHE A 308 22.82 22.74 -8.04
C PHE A 308 23.11 23.66 -9.22
N ASN A 309 22.61 23.28 -10.39
CA ASN A 309 22.75 24.06 -11.62
C ASN A 309 21.52 24.94 -11.77
N LEU A 310 21.70 26.25 -11.66
CA LEU A 310 20.63 27.21 -11.88
C LEU A 310 20.30 27.28 -13.37
N ASP A 311 19.02 27.35 -13.67
CA ASP A 311 18.57 27.57 -15.03
C ASP A 311 18.85 29.04 -15.42
N PRO A 312 19.57 29.33 -16.52
CA PRO A 312 19.79 30.70 -16.98
C PRO A 312 18.49 31.48 -17.21
N THR A 313 17.38 30.78 -17.54
CA THR A 313 16.06 31.39 -17.71
C THR A 313 15.45 31.86 -16.39
N PHE A 314 15.95 31.38 -15.25
CA PHE A 314 15.53 31.83 -13.93
C PHE A 314 16.22 33.13 -13.48
N LEU A 315 17.41 33.42 -14.01
CA LEU A 315 18.22 34.58 -13.60
C LEU A 315 17.47 35.92 -13.69
N PRO A 316 16.63 36.20 -14.71
CA PRO A 316 15.85 37.44 -14.77
C PRO A 316 14.80 37.59 -13.66
N TYR A 317 14.36 36.49 -13.04
CA TYR A 317 13.38 36.49 -11.96
C TYR A 317 14.02 36.68 -10.58
N LEU A 318 15.32 36.45 -10.45
CA LEU A 318 16.07 36.57 -9.20
C LEU A 318 15.99 37.98 -8.57
N PRO A 319 16.07 39.09 -9.33
CA PRO A 319 15.85 40.44 -8.80
C PRO A 319 14.47 40.64 -8.16
N ALA A 320 13.41 40.06 -8.75
CA ALA A 320 12.05 40.13 -8.21
C ALA A 320 11.91 39.29 -6.93
N LEU A 321 12.78 38.30 -6.73
CA LEU A 321 12.82 37.48 -5.53
C LEU A 321 13.64 38.11 -4.40
N ILE A 322 14.50 39.12 -4.67
CA ILE A 322 15.32 39.80 -3.65
C ILE A 322 14.55 40.21 -2.37
N PRO A 323 13.34 40.81 -2.44
CA PRO A 323 12.56 41.15 -1.24
C PRO A 323 12.13 39.92 -0.44
N TYR A 324 12.00 38.79 -1.12
CA TYR A 324 11.57 37.50 -0.60
C TYR A 324 12.74 36.58 -0.24
N LEU A 325 13.98 36.90 -0.59
CA LEU A 325 15.16 36.09 -0.20
C LEU A 325 15.40 36.08 1.33
N THR A 326 14.80 37.02 2.07
CA THR A 326 14.76 37.01 3.54
C THR A 326 13.63 36.15 4.11
N LYS A 327 12.75 35.61 3.26
CA LYS A 327 11.62 34.75 3.60
C LYS A 327 11.75 33.41 2.85
N ALA A 328 11.02 32.39 3.31
CA ALA A 328 10.97 31.15 2.56
C ALA A 328 10.09 31.32 1.31
N VAL A 329 10.59 30.87 0.16
CA VAL A 329 9.88 30.90 -1.12
C VAL A 329 9.30 29.51 -1.40
N PRO A 330 8.01 29.39 -1.76
CA PRO A 330 7.44 28.11 -2.15
C PRO A 330 7.99 27.66 -3.50
N MET A 331 8.51 26.44 -3.55
CA MET A 331 8.98 25.80 -4.78
C MET A 331 8.38 24.41 -4.93
N ASP A 332 8.16 24.00 -6.17
CA ASP A 332 7.71 22.65 -6.50
C ASP A 332 8.93 21.82 -6.90
N ILE A 333 8.99 20.58 -6.43
CA ILE A 333 10.10 19.67 -6.69
C ILE A 333 9.57 18.44 -7.39
N VAL A 334 10.26 18.04 -8.45
CA VAL A 334 10.07 16.76 -9.13
C VAL A 334 11.41 16.05 -9.12
N GLN A 335 11.48 14.86 -8.52
CA GLN A 335 12.71 14.11 -8.41
C GLN A 335 12.54 12.65 -8.84
N THR A 336 13.62 12.09 -9.37
CA THR A 336 13.79 10.65 -9.55
C THR A 336 15.06 10.25 -8.82
N ALA A 337 14.92 9.31 -7.89
CA ALA A 337 16.00 8.82 -7.06
C ALA A 337 16.19 7.33 -7.31
N HIS A 338 17.44 6.90 -7.45
CA HIS A 338 17.82 5.50 -7.31
C HIS A 338 17.97 5.22 -5.82
N ILE A 339 17.02 4.46 -5.28
CA ILE A 339 16.93 4.17 -3.87
C ILE A 339 17.28 2.72 -3.58
N LYS A 340 17.81 2.50 -2.37
CA LYS A 340 17.99 1.20 -1.76
C LYS A 340 17.15 1.10 -0.49
N LEU A 341 16.33 0.07 -0.41
CA LEU A 341 15.40 -0.21 0.68
C LEU A 341 15.71 -1.59 1.26
N GLY A 342 16.48 -1.64 2.35
CA GLY A 342 17.14 -2.89 2.75
C GLY A 342 18.14 -3.32 1.66
N ASP A 343 17.92 -4.49 1.07
CA ASP A 343 18.71 -5.00 -0.05
C ASP A 343 18.06 -4.78 -1.43
N PHE A 344 16.83 -4.26 -1.45
CA PHE A 344 16.13 -3.93 -2.69
C PHE A 344 16.68 -2.64 -3.30
N GLU A 345 16.95 -2.63 -4.60
CA GLU A 345 17.33 -1.42 -5.36
C GLU A 345 16.31 -1.11 -6.45
N GLY A 346 15.93 0.17 -6.57
CA GLY A 346 14.93 0.59 -7.55
C GLY A 346 14.83 2.10 -7.74
N LEU A 347 14.14 2.50 -8.81
CA LEU A 347 13.91 3.91 -9.14
C LEU A 347 12.59 4.40 -8.55
N LEU A 348 12.65 5.40 -7.68
CA LEU A 348 11.49 6.08 -7.11
C LEU A 348 11.34 7.47 -7.73
N SER A 349 10.17 7.76 -8.26
CA SER A 349 9.80 9.10 -8.74
C SER A 349 8.86 9.75 -7.73
N TYR A 350 9.19 10.96 -7.31
CA TYR A 350 8.45 11.69 -6.28
C TYR A 350 8.31 13.16 -6.68
N SER A 351 7.13 13.73 -6.43
CA SER A 351 6.93 15.16 -6.55
C SER A 351 6.22 15.70 -5.32
N GLN A 352 6.67 16.86 -4.85
CA GLN A 352 6.07 17.57 -3.74
C GLN A 352 5.98 19.04 -4.11
N LYS A 353 4.80 19.62 -3.89
CA LYS A 353 4.53 21.02 -4.19
C LYS A 353 4.71 21.88 -2.95
N ASN A 354 4.93 23.18 -3.17
CA ASN A 354 4.91 24.20 -2.13
C ASN A 354 5.94 23.97 -1.02
N ILE A 355 7.15 23.51 -1.38
CA ILE A 355 8.28 23.36 -0.46
C ILE A 355 8.84 24.72 -0.11
N MET A 356 8.85 25.04 1.18
CA MET A 356 9.45 26.27 1.68
C MET A 356 10.98 26.21 1.52
N THR A 357 11.49 27.10 0.67
CA THR A 357 12.91 27.18 0.29
C THR A 357 13.52 28.45 0.85
N SER A 358 14.53 28.29 1.69
CA SER A 358 15.30 29.42 2.24
C SER A 358 16.57 29.66 1.41
N PHE A 359 17.04 30.89 1.40
CA PHE A 359 18.25 31.28 0.69
C PHE A 359 19.32 31.72 1.71
N ASP A 360 20.44 31.00 1.75
CA ASP A 360 21.59 31.36 2.56
C ASP A 360 22.55 32.23 1.74
N LEU A 361 22.43 33.55 1.92
CA LEU A 361 23.22 34.54 1.18
C LEU A 361 24.52 34.92 1.89
N THR A 362 24.87 34.25 2.99
CA THR A 362 25.98 34.65 3.86
C THR A 362 27.31 34.73 3.11
N GLN A 363 27.56 33.82 2.17
CA GLN A 363 28.79 33.84 1.37
C GLN A 363 28.87 35.02 0.40
N LEU A 364 27.74 35.46 -0.17
CA LEU A 364 27.71 36.63 -1.05
C LEU A 364 28.01 37.91 -0.27
N PHE A 365 27.39 38.07 0.91
CA PHE A 365 27.65 39.23 1.77
C PHE A 365 29.08 39.25 2.31
N THR A 366 29.64 38.08 2.66
CA THR A 366 31.04 37.95 3.11
C THR A 366 32.03 38.30 2.00
N ALA A 367 31.67 38.03 0.74
CA ALA A 367 32.46 38.41 -0.44
C ALA A 367 32.32 39.89 -0.84
N GLY A 368 31.64 40.71 -0.01
CA GLY A 368 31.50 42.16 -0.23
C GLY A 368 30.38 42.55 -1.19
N ILE A 369 29.51 41.60 -1.60
CA ILE A 369 28.34 41.90 -2.43
C ILE A 369 27.23 42.41 -1.52
N THR A 370 27.14 43.72 -1.36
CA THR A 370 26.14 44.38 -0.51
C THR A 370 24.81 44.63 -1.22
N ASP A 371 24.79 44.54 -2.54
CA ASP A 371 23.62 44.72 -3.39
C ASP A 371 23.52 43.57 -4.38
N LEU A 372 22.51 42.72 -4.21
CA LEU A 372 22.29 41.55 -5.07
C LEU A 372 21.99 41.94 -6.53
N SER A 373 21.56 43.17 -6.80
CA SER A 373 21.38 43.65 -8.19
C SER A 373 22.70 43.72 -8.96
N GLN A 374 23.84 43.84 -8.26
CA GLN A 374 25.18 43.87 -8.86
C GLN A 374 25.64 42.51 -9.42
N LEU A 375 25.04 41.41 -8.94
CA LEU A 375 25.27 40.08 -9.53
C LEU A 375 24.65 39.96 -10.93
N PHE A 376 23.60 40.75 -11.21
CA PHE A 376 22.82 40.65 -12.45
C PHE A 376 23.09 41.79 -13.44
N SER A 377 23.82 42.84 -13.03
CA SER A 377 24.19 43.97 -13.92
C SER A 377 25.36 43.65 -14.86
N LYS A 378 26.12 42.58 -14.62
CA LYS A 378 27.25 42.18 -15.47
C LYS A 378 26.83 41.58 -16.82
N ASN A 379 25.55 41.24 -17.01
CA ASN A 379 25.05 40.69 -18.28
C ASN A 379 24.42 41.75 -19.22
N SER A 380 24.51 43.04 -18.88
CA SER A 380 23.95 44.12 -19.71
C SER A 380 24.78 44.47 -20.95
N SER A 381 25.92 43.82 -21.20
CA SER A 381 26.77 44.12 -22.37
C SER A 381 26.51 43.25 -23.61
N SER A 382 25.55 42.33 -23.62
CA SER A 382 25.18 41.63 -24.86
C SER A 382 23.73 41.17 -24.87
N SER A 383 22.83 42.10 -25.18
CA SER A 383 21.62 41.96 -26.02
C SER A 383 20.51 42.85 -25.45
N ALA A 384 20.26 43.96 -26.12
CA ALA A 384 19.11 44.82 -25.85
C ALA A 384 17.82 44.00 -25.99
N LEU A 385 17.03 43.92 -24.93
CA LEU A 385 15.63 43.53 -24.99
C LEU A 385 14.78 44.81 -25.15
N PRO A 386 13.69 44.78 -25.94
CA PRO A 386 12.88 45.96 -26.20
C PRO A 386 12.16 46.42 -24.92
N SER A 387 12.27 47.71 -24.64
CA SER A 387 11.54 48.42 -23.61
C SER A 387 10.05 48.48 -23.94
N SER A 388 9.24 47.55 -23.41
CA SER A 388 7.80 47.79 -23.16
C SER A 388 7.14 46.58 -22.49
N SER A 389 7.00 46.60 -21.15
CA SER A 389 5.89 45.96 -20.38
C SER A 389 6.10 45.99 -18.85
N ILE A 390 6.61 47.09 -18.28
CA ILE A 390 6.71 47.27 -16.80
C ILE A 390 5.50 48.04 -16.23
N ALA A 391 4.53 48.43 -17.04
CA ALA A 391 3.39 49.23 -16.59
C ALA A 391 2.06 48.46 -16.60
N SER A 392 1.87 47.46 -15.73
CA SER A 392 0.51 46.98 -15.39
C SER A 392 0.36 46.10 -14.12
N LEU A 393 1.37 46.00 -13.25
CA LEU A 393 1.25 45.18 -12.01
C LEU A 393 1.10 45.97 -10.71
N SER A 394 0.93 47.30 -10.77
CA SER A 394 0.76 48.14 -9.57
C SER A 394 -0.71 48.43 -9.18
N ALA A 395 -1.70 47.67 -9.67
CA ALA A 395 -3.11 48.08 -9.50
C ALA A 395 -4.17 46.99 -9.24
N SER A 396 -3.83 45.82 -8.67
CA SER A 396 -4.87 44.83 -8.28
C SER A 396 -4.74 44.22 -6.89
N VAL A 397 -3.99 44.84 -5.98
CA VAL A 397 -4.05 44.54 -4.53
C VAL A 397 -4.71 45.71 -3.81
N SER A 398 -5.97 46.00 -4.14
CA SER A 398 -6.91 46.71 -3.27
C SER A 398 -8.31 46.65 -3.89
N SER A 399 -9.30 46.18 -3.13
CA SER A 399 -10.68 45.79 -3.51
C SER A 399 -10.74 44.43 -4.21
N VAL A 400 -11.35 43.39 -3.66
CA VAL A 400 -12.74 43.29 -3.16
C VAL A 400 -12.81 42.28 -1.98
N LEU A 401 -13.80 42.51 -1.11
CA LEU A 401 -14.35 41.64 -0.06
C LEU A 401 -14.29 40.13 -0.32
#